data_AF-E3N243-F1
#
_entry.id   AF-E3N243-F1
#
_cell.length_a   1.000
_cell.length_b   1.000
_cell.length_c   1.000
_cell.angle_alpha   90.00
_cell.angle_beta   90.00
_cell.angle_gamma   90.00
#
_symmetry.space_group_name_H-M   'P 1'
#
loop_
_entity.id
_entity.type
_entity.pdbx_description
1 polymer ?
#
loop_
_entity_poly.entity_id
_entity_poly.type
_entity_poly.pdbx_seq_one_letter_code
_entity_poly.pdbx_strand_id
1 'polypeptide(L)'
;MPLSLSYPGLRCVLEHLEAVKRAHVIARAPGLQKIDKLIPLCLKNLCIDSDEMTINKLLIEYDKDEVKFEMKWKNFSRKQLASRKNKMKKLINFYIYGRSIIHVGNLTWNESSLPDFLPVGMKFRVNSLTALLWQFDAAIPFVDSCSFPLKTMATIPKPSTFDSQIVQLAETLILHVFTHRIVTVEDLKKLNNKTVAFECVNYSRIDIVPLIKYHVETKKDIGKTLVIATYDKDFLSEKLGEFEKAFGEYRSDLDGVNERFLPGSSKFCIPINNECRIQVYAIEDPEEDGRYKLIVKPVPEIS
;
A
#
# COMPACT_ATOMS: atom_id res chain seq x y z
N MET A 1 -48.08 9.47 -5.58
CA MET A 1 -46.75 9.65 -4.96
C MET A 1 -46.03 8.32 -5.00
N PRO A 2 -44.75 8.25 -5.38
CA PRO A 2 -44.01 6.99 -5.29
C PRO A 2 -43.94 6.56 -3.83
N LEU A 3 -44.09 5.26 -3.58
CA LEU A 3 -43.96 4.67 -2.24
C LEU A 3 -42.58 5.03 -1.66
N SER A 4 -42.57 5.60 -0.45
CA SER A 4 -41.34 5.81 0.29
C SER A 4 -40.72 4.46 0.65
N LEU A 5 -39.39 4.37 0.53
CA LEU A 5 -38.68 3.17 0.99
C LEU A 5 -38.92 2.97 2.49
N SER A 6 -39.17 1.72 2.88
CA SER A 6 -39.17 1.33 4.29
C SER A 6 -37.80 1.57 4.91
N TYR A 7 -37.75 1.72 6.24
CA TYR A 7 -36.48 1.93 6.95
C TYR A 7 -35.42 0.84 6.64
N PRO A 8 -35.75 -0.48 6.61
CA PRO A 8 -34.80 -1.50 6.18
C PRO A 8 -34.32 -1.35 4.74
N GLY A 9 -35.22 -0.98 3.82
CA GLY A 9 -34.88 -0.75 2.42
C GLY A 9 -33.94 0.43 2.24
N LEU A 10 -34.22 1.56 2.92
CA LEU A 10 -33.36 2.74 2.91
C LEU A 10 -31.98 2.44 3.50
N ARG A 11 -31.92 1.69 4.61
CA ARG A 11 -30.66 1.26 5.22
C ARG A 11 -29.82 0.43 4.24
N CYS A 12 -30.42 -0.58 3.62
CA CYS A 12 -29.75 -1.44 2.64
C CYS A 12 -29.19 -0.64 1.46
N VAL A 13 -29.98 0.30 0.92
CA VAL A 13 -29.53 1.18 -0.18
C VAL A 13 -28.34 2.04 0.25
N LEU A 14 -28.41 2.71 1.40
CA LEU A 14 -27.33 3.57 1.87
C LEU A 14 -26.06 2.79 2.22
N GLU A 15 -26.17 1.56 2.72
CA GLU A 15 -25.03 0.70 3.05
C GLU A 15 -24.21 0.31 1.81
N HIS A 16 -24.89 0.03 0.70
CA HIS A 16 -24.25 -0.39 -0.56
C HIS A 16 -24.02 0.75 -1.55
N LEU A 17 -24.48 1.97 -1.24
CA LEU A 17 -24.23 3.15 -2.05
C LEU A 17 -22.76 3.56 -1.93
N GLU A 18 -22.13 3.82 -3.07
CA GLU A 18 -20.75 4.33 -3.11
C GLU A 18 -20.60 5.55 -2.18
N ALA A 19 -19.57 5.52 -1.33
CA ALA A 19 -19.44 6.40 -0.18
C ALA A 19 -19.52 7.89 -0.52
N VAL A 20 -18.94 8.32 -1.65
CA VAL A 20 -18.96 9.73 -2.02
C VAL A 20 -20.33 10.15 -2.57
N LYS A 21 -20.98 9.29 -3.37
CA LYS A 21 -22.38 9.50 -3.77
C LYS A 21 -23.31 9.58 -2.56
N ARG A 22 -23.11 8.69 -1.59
CA ARG A 22 -23.83 8.69 -0.31
C ARG A 22 -23.64 10.02 0.42
N ALA A 23 -22.40 10.45 0.60
CA ALA A 23 -22.09 11.73 1.24
C ALA A 23 -22.79 12.92 0.54
N HIS A 24 -22.85 12.92 -0.79
CA HIS A 24 -23.56 13.95 -1.56
C HIS A 24 -25.07 14.00 -1.28
N VAL A 25 -25.71 12.83 -1.15
CA VAL A 25 -27.14 12.70 -0.79
C VAL A 25 -27.37 13.15 0.65
N ILE A 26 -26.55 12.66 1.58
CA ILE A 26 -26.65 12.98 3.01
C ILE A 26 -26.45 14.47 3.28
N ALA A 27 -25.55 15.14 2.55
CA ALA A 27 -25.33 16.58 2.65
C ALA A 27 -26.60 17.41 2.35
N ARG A 28 -27.52 16.89 1.52
CA ARG A 28 -28.74 17.58 1.08
C ARG A 28 -30.00 17.12 1.81
N ALA A 29 -29.91 16.12 2.66
CA ALA A 29 -31.04 15.51 3.33
C ALA A 29 -30.81 15.44 4.86
N PRO A 30 -31.17 16.48 5.62
CA PRO A 30 -30.95 16.53 7.08
C PRO A 30 -31.56 15.35 7.85
N GLY A 31 -32.71 14.83 7.39
CA GLY A 31 -33.34 13.65 7.99
C GLY A 31 -32.49 12.38 7.87
N LEU A 32 -31.70 12.25 6.79
CA LEU A 32 -30.83 11.09 6.58
C LEU A 32 -29.52 11.20 7.36
N GLN A 33 -29.05 12.40 7.71
CA GLN A 33 -27.79 12.60 8.43
C GLN A 33 -27.74 11.86 9.77
N LYS A 34 -28.87 11.77 10.47
CA LYS A 34 -28.97 11.04 11.75
C LYS A 34 -28.84 9.53 11.56
N ILE A 35 -29.50 8.99 10.54
CA ILE A 35 -29.53 7.56 10.25
C ILE A 35 -28.21 7.11 9.62
N ASP A 36 -27.61 7.96 8.79
CA ASP A 36 -26.38 7.69 8.06
C ASP A 36 -25.22 7.25 8.96
N LYS A 37 -25.12 7.85 10.14
CA LYS A 37 -24.09 7.54 11.13
C LYS A 37 -24.21 6.14 11.73
N LEU A 38 -25.41 5.56 11.73
CA LEU A 38 -25.68 4.21 12.24
C LEU A 38 -25.34 3.12 11.22
N ILE A 39 -25.14 3.50 9.95
CA ILE A 39 -24.89 2.57 8.87
C ILE A 39 -23.37 2.53 8.62
N PRO A 40 -22.76 1.34 8.56
CA PRO A 40 -21.33 1.20 8.26
C PRO A 40 -20.92 1.98 7.02
N LEU A 41 -19.68 2.47 7.05
CA LEU A 41 -19.06 3.13 5.90
C LEU A 41 -17.99 2.22 5.31
N CYS A 42 -18.15 1.87 4.05
CA CYS A 42 -17.19 1.06 3.30
C CYS A 42 -16.47 1.93 2.27
N LEU A 43 -15.16 2.10 2.45
CA LEU A 43 -14.28 2.86 1.56
C LEU A 43 -13.34 1.89 0.86
N LYS A 44 -13.12 2.09 -0.45
CA LYS A 44 -12.03 1.42 -1.16
C LYS A 44 -10.69 2.02 -0.75
N ASN A 45 -10.58 3.35 -0.80
CA ASN A 45 -9.35 4.07 -0.47
C ASN A 45 -9.68 5.22 0.48
N LEU A 46 -8.87 5.39 1.53
CA LEU A 46 -8.85 6.58 2.37
C LEU A 46 -7.39 7.02 2.52
N CYS A 47 -7.04 8.17 1.95
CA CYS A 47 -5.75 8.81 2.18
C CYS A 47 -5.99 10.11 2.93
N ILE A 48 -5.24 10.35 3.99
CA ILE A 48 -5.26 11.61 4.73
C ILE A 48 -3.82 12.12 4.81
N ASP A 49 -3.59 13.25 4.15
CA ASP A 49 -2.33 13.99 4.14
C ASP A 49 -2.53 15.40 4.72
N SER A 50 -1.46 16.18 4.77
CA SER A 50 -1.43 17.46 5.46
C SER A 50 -2.23 18.56 4.79
N ASP A 51 -2.39 18.49 3.47
CA ASP A 51 -3.01 19.45 2.58
C ASP A 51 -4.13 18.85 1.72
N GLU A 52 -4.22 17.52 1.67
CA GLU A 52 -5.24 16.81 0.90
C GLU A 52 -5.79 15.56 1.60
N MET A 53 -7.01 15.18 1.21
CA MET A 53 -7.64 13.92 1.61
C MET A 53 -8.27 13.27 0.39
N THR A 54 -8.00 12.00 0.18
CA THR A 54 -8.63 11.20 -0.88
C THR A 54 -9.62 10.21 -0.28
N ILE A 55 -10.87 10.23 -0.76
CA ILE A 55 -11.90 9.24 -0.46
C ILE A 55 -12.30 8.55 -1.77
N ASN A 56 -11.95 7.29 -1.91
CA ASN A 56 -12.14 6.51 -3.13
C ASN A 56 -11.50 7.17 -4.37
N LYS A 57 -12.29 7.96 -5.11
CA LYS A 57 -11.89 8.70 -6.33
C LYS A 57 -12.08 10.22 -6.18
N LEU A 58 -12.54 10.67 -5.01
CA LEU A 58 -12.68 12.09 -4.70
C LEU A 58 -11.39 12.55 -4.04
N LEU A 59 -10.71 13.49 -4.70
CA LEU A 59 -9.62 14.26 -4.12
C LEU A 59 -10.19 15.53 -3.49
N ILE A 60 -9.78 15.83 -2.26
CA ILE A 60 -10.16 17.03 -1.54
C ILE A 60 -8.90 17.76 -1.10
N GLU A 61 -8.57 18.85 -1.78
CA GLU A 61 -7.48 19.76 -1.39
C GLU A 61 -8.02 20.82 -0.44
N TYR A 62 -7.29 21.14 0.62
CA TYR A 62 -7.70 22.15 1.61
C TYR A 62 -6.61 23.16 1.97
N ASP A 63 -5.73 23.49 1.02
CA ASP A 63 -4.69 24.51 1.18
C ASP A 63 -5.25 25.95 1.36
N LYS A 64 -4.45 26.80 2.03
CA LYS A 64 -4.63 28.20 2.45
C LYS A 64 -6.05 28.77 2.40
N ASP A 65 -6.58 29.15 1.24
CA ASP A 65 -7.81 29.97 1.17
C ASP A 65 -9.04 29.27 0.61
N GLU A 66 -8.90 28.05 0.08
CA GLU A 66 -10.01 27.33 -0.57
C GLU A 66 -10.07 25.86 -0.11
N VAL A 67 -11.20 25.22 -0.37
CA VAL A 67 -11.32 23.75 -0.37
C VAL A 67 -11.78 23.36 -1.77
N LYS A 68 -10.98 22.54 -2.46
CA LYS A 68 -11.28 22.05 -3.79
C LYS A 68 -11.67 20.59 -3.72
N PHE A 69 -12.68 20.23 -4.50
CA PHE A 69 -13.18 18.88 -4.66
C PHE A 69 -13.00 18.50 -6.12
N GLU A 70 -12.18 17.48 -6.37
CA GLU A 70 -11.92 16.96 -7.69
C GLU A 70 -12.41 15.52 -7.81
N MET A 71 -13.25 15.31 -8.80
CA MET A 71 -13.54 13.99 -9.35
C MET A 71 -13.24 14.06 -10.84
N LYS A 72 -12.81 12.95 -11.45
CA LYS A 72 -12.35 12.78 -12.86
C LYS A 72 -12.91 13.70 -13.98
N TRP A 73 -14.06 14.36 -13.81
CA TRP A 73 -14.69 15.26 -14.79
C TRP A 73 -15.38 16.50 -14.18
N LYS A 74 -15.26 16.74 -12.86
CA LYS A 74 -15.94 17.84 -12.16
C LYS A 74 -15.06 18.38 -11.04
N ASN A 75 -14.81 19.68 -11.12
CA ASN A 75 -14.06 20.42 -10.12
C ASN A 75 -15.00 21.44 -9.46
N PHE A 76 -15.02 21.44 -8.13
CA PHE A 76 -15.77 22.42 -7.35
C PHE A 76 -14.83 23.02 -6.31
N SER A 77 -14.76 24.34 -6.22
CA SER A 77 -14.03 25.02 -5.16
C SER A 77 -14.97 25.83 -4.28
N ARG A 78 -14.62 25.93 -3.00
CA ARG A 78 -15.30 26.80 -2.05
C ARG A 78 -14.26 27.60 -1.28
N LYS A 79 -14.34 28.93 -1.37
CA LYS A 79 -13.54 29.81 -0.51
C LYS A 79 -13.89 29.57 0.95
N GLN A 80 -12.86 29.39 1.76
CA GLN A 80 -13.01 29.17 3.19
C GLN A 80 -11.83 29.76 3.94
N LEU A 81 -12.03 30.93 4.54
CA LEU A 81 -11.11 31.51 5.51
C LEU A 81 -11.19 30.71 6.81
N ALA A 82 -10.44 29.63 6.88
CA ALA A 82 -10.18 28.88 8.10
C ALA A 82 -8.76 28.31 8.02
N SER A 83 -8.13 28.09 9.17
CA SER A 83 -6.85 27.39 9.19
C SER A 83 -6.97 26.00 8.56
N ARG A 84 -5.88 25.52 7.97
CA ARG A 84 -5.77 24.18 7.37
C ARG A 84 -6.29 23.07 8.31
N LYS A 85 -5.84 23.08 9.56
CA LYS A 85 -6.30 22.13 10.61
C LYS A 85 -7.80 22.18 10.83
N ASN A 86 -8.42 23.38 10.82
CA ASN A 86 -9.87 23.52 11.00
C ASN A 86 -10.66 23.00 9.78
N LYS A 87 -10.13 23.18 8.56
CA LYS A 87 -10.73 22.61 7.34
C LYS A 87 -10.68 21.08 7.40
N MET A 88 -9.52 20.51 7.70
CA MET A 88 -9.31 19.07 7.84
C MET A 88 -10.22 18.47 8.93
N LYS A 89 -10.27 19.08 10.12
CA LYS A 89 -11.18 18.67 11.21
C LYS A 89 -12.64 18.63 10.77
N LYS A 90 -13.11 19.63 10.01
CA LYS A 90 -14.48 19.65 9.48
C LYS A 90 -14.74 18.53 8.48
N LEU A 91 -13.77 18.23 7.61
CA LEU A 91 -13.87 17.15 6.62
C LEU A 91 -13.91 15.77 7.30
N ILE A 92 -12.98 15.51 8.23
CA ILE A 92 -12.98 14.28 9.04
C ILE A 92 -14.30 14.15 9.79
N ASN A 93 -14.79 15.23 10.41
CA ASN A 93 -16.05 15.21 11.13
C ASN A 93 -17.26 14.88 10.25
N PHE A 94 -17.23 15.30 8.98
CA PHE A 94 -18.31 15.05 8.04
C PHE A 94 -18.30 13.61 7.50
N TYR A 95 -17.13 13.13 7.08
CA TYR A 95 -17.02 11.83 6.41
C TYR A 95 -16.88 10.66 7.38
N ILE A 96 -16.19 10.85 8.50
CA ILE A 96 -15.69 9.76 9.35
C ILE A 96 -16.39 9.77 10.72
N TYR A 97 -16.53 10.93 11.35
CA TYR A 97 -16.96 11.02 12.75
C TYR A 97 -18.40 10.57 13.01
N GLY A 98 -18.59 9.90 14.15
CA GLY A 98 -19.89 9.43 14.63
C GLY A 98 -20.37 8.14 13.99
N ARG A 99 -19.54 7.50 13.16
CA ARG A 99 -19.80 6.18 12.59
C ARG A 99 -19.26 5.10 13.51
N SER A 100 -20.06 4.06 13.75
CA SER A 100 -19.67 2.94 14.62
C SER A 100 -18.71 1.97 13.95
N ILE A 101 -18.78 1.83 12.62
CA ILE A 101 -17.97 0.89 11.85
C ILE A 101 -17.51 1.56 10.56
N ILE A 102 -16.19 1.57 10.35
CA ILE A 102 -15.57 2.06 9.12
C ILE A 102 -14.65 0.96 8.58
N HIS A 103 -15.02 0.46 7.42
CA HIS A 103 -14.23 -0.48 6.64
C HIS A 103 -13.47 0.28 5.56
N VAL A 104 -12.16 0.05 5.45
CA VAL A 104 -11.30 0.70 4.45
C VAL A 104 -10.48 -0.38 3.75
N GLY A 105 -10.57 -0.47 2.42
CA GLY A 105 -9.71 -1.37 1.66
C GLY A 105 -8.25 -1.02 1.85
N ASN A 106 -7.88 0.22 1.50
CA ASN A 106 -6.54 0.77 1.65
C ASN A 106 -6.58 2.08 2.45
N LEU A 107 -5.89 2.09 3.59
CA LEU A 107 -5.72 3.27 4.45
C LEU A 107 -4.30 3.82 4.31
N THR A 108 -4.17 5.04 3.81
CA THR A 108 -2.92 5.79 3.81
C THR A 108 -2.94 6.85 4.91
N TRP A 109 -1.97 6.75 5.82
CA TRP A 109 -1.82 7.60 6.99
C TRP A 109 -0.54 8.42 6.85
N ASN A 110 -0.69 9.68 6.40
CA ASN A 110 0.41 10.62 6.17
C ASN A 110 0.33 11.90 7.02
N GLU A 111 -0.70 12.06 7.85
CA GLU A 111 -0.87 13.23 8.72
C GLU A 111 -0.63 12.89 10.20
N SER A 112 0.43 13.46 10.78
CA SER A 112 0.85 13.18 12.15
C SER A 112 -0.09 13.73 13.22
N SER A 113 -0.86 14.79 12.91
CA SER A 113 -1.87 15.35 13.82
C SER A 113 -3.25 14.74 13.63
N LEU A 114 -3.42 13.75 12.75
CA LEU A 114 -4.69 13.05 12.57
C LEU A 114 -5.26 12.45 13.88
N PRO A 115 -4.44 11.84 14.77
CA PRO A 115 -4.91 11.37 16.08
C PRO A 115 -5.65 12.45 16.89
N ASP A 116 -5.24 13.72 16.80
CA ASP A 116 -5.85 14.83 17.56
C ASP A 116 -7.29 15.14 17.13
N PHE A 117 -7.67 14.70 15.93
CA PHE A 117 -9.00 14.94 15.35
C PHE A 117 -9.93 13.73 15.43
N LEU A 118 -9.40 12.56 15.77
CA LEU A 118 -10.19 11.33 15.87
C LEU A 118 -10.72 11.13 17.30
N PRO A 119 -11.95 10.63 17.46
CA PRO A 119 -12.48 10.32 18.77
C PRO A 119 -11.69 9.19 19.43
N VAL A 120 -11.62 9.23 20.76
CA VAL A 120 -11.03 8.15 21.56
C VAL A 120 -11.77 6.84 21.26
N GLY A 121 -11.00 5.78 21.03
CA GLY A 121 -11.53 4.45 20.74
C GLY A 121 -11.99 4.25 19.30
N MET A 122 -11.83 5.23 18.40
CA MET A 122 -12.14 5.04 16.99
C MET A 122 -11.20 4.01 16.36
N LYS A 123 -11.76 3.08 15.59
CA LYS A 123 -11.02 2.02 14.90
C LYS A 123 -11.45 1.91 13.44
N PHE A 124 -10.47 1.69 12.57
CA PHE A 124 -10.66 1.35 11.17
C PHE A 124 -10.41 -0.14 10.98
N ARG A 125 -11.33 -0.83 10.30
CA ARG A 125 -11.09 -2.19 9.81
C ARG A 125 -10.46 -2.10 8.44
N VAL A 126 -9.20 -2.51 8.31
CA VAL A 126 -8.41 -2.27 7.12
C VAL A 126 -7.84 -3.56 6.52
N ASN A 127 -7.77 -3.65 5.20
CA ASN A 127 -7.05 -4.76 4.54
C ASN A 127 -5.59 -4.38 4.29
N SER A 128 -5.35 -3.11 3.95
CA SER A 128 -4.04 -2.56 3.63
C SER A 128 -3.79 -1.27 4.40
N LEU A 129 -2.58 -1.12 4.95
CA LEU A 129 -2.14 0.07 5.67
C LEU A 129 -0.84 0.59 5.05
N THR A 130 -0.86 1.83 4.58
CA THR A 130 0.32 2.61 4.22
C THR A 130 0.54 3.66 5.29
N ALA A 131 1.69 3.62 5.97
CA ALA A 131 2.08 4.62 6.94
C ALA A 131 3.55 4.99 6.73
N LEU A 132 3.78 6.17 6.17
CA LEU A 132 5.12 6.66 5.88
C LEU A 132 5.71 7.34 7.13
N LEU A 133 7.05 7.40 7.22
CA LEU A 133 7.79 8.06 8.31
C LEU A 133 7.53 7.48 9.72
N TRP A 134 7.58 8.29 10.78
CA TRP A 134 7.34 7.88 12.18
C TRP A 134 5.84 7.74 12.51
N GLN A 135 4.99 7.63 11.49
CA GLN A 135 3.54 7.64 11.68
C GLN A 135 2.96 6.24 11.88
N PHE A 136 3.76 5.20 11.60
CA PHE A 136 3.36 3.82 11.83
C PHE A 136 2.85 3.61 13.27
N ASP A 137 3.65 3.99 14.26
CA ASP A 137 3.29 3.85 15.68
C ASP A 137 2.06 4.70 16.06
N ALA A 138 1.82 5.81 15.35
CA ALA A 138 0.65 6.66 15.54
C ALA A 138 -0.62 6.09 14.88
N ALA A 139 -0.50 5.35 13.79
CA ALA A 139 -1.63 4.78 13.05
C ALA A 139 -2.16 3.47 13.67
N ILE A 140 -1.27 2.62 14.18
CA ILE A 140 -1.64 1.30 14.76
C ILE A 140 -2.74 1.38 15.83
N PRO A 141 -2.72 2.34 16.78
CA PRO A 141 -3.80 2.50 17.75
C PRO A 141 -5.19 2.76 17.15
N PHE A 142 -5.28 3.13 15.87
CA PHE A 142 -6.55 3.35 15.16
C PHE A 142 -6.94 2.18 14.25
N VAL A 143 -6.15 1.12 14.18
CA VAL A 143 -6.51 -0.10 13.43
C VAL A 143 -7.25 -1.07 14.35
N ASP A 144 -8.39 -1.58 13.88
CA ASP A 144 -9.18 -2.63 14.53
C ASP A 144 -8.37 -3.93 14.55
N SER A 145 -8.34 -4.62 15.69
CA SER A 145 -7.58 -5.87 15.85
C SER A 145 -7.98 -6.97 14.86
N CYS A 146 -9.24 -6.95 14.37
CA CYS A 146 -9.72 -7.88 13.35
C CYS A 146 -9.06 -7.69 11.98
N SER A 147 -8.30 -6.60 11.79
CA SER A 147 -7.55 -6.32 10.56
C SER A 147 -6.22 -7.09 10.49
N PHE A 148 -5.75 -7.65 11.60
CA PHE A 148 -4.46 -8.35 11.66
C PHE A 148 -4.62 -9.86 11.48
N PRO A 149 -3.69 -10.52 10.76
CA PRO A 149 -2.59 -9.92 10.01
C PRO A 149 -3.09 -9.15 8.78
N LEU A 150 -2.42 -8.04 8.46
CA LEU A 150 -2.78 -7.22 7.30
C LEU A 150 -2.46 -7.97 6.00
N LYS A 151 -3.29 -7.77 4.97
CA LYS A 151 -3.00 -8.29 3.63
C LYS A 151 -1.80 -7.57 3.01
N THR A 152 -1.73 -6.25 3.18
CA THR A 152 -0.63 -5.45 2.67
C THR A 152 -0.24 -4.39 3.66
N MET A 153 1.06 -4.22 3.86
CA MET A 153 1.60 -3.15 4.68
C MET A 153 2.65 -2.39 3.89
N ALA A 154 2.58 -1.07 3.87
CA ALA A 154 3.57 -0.22 3.23
C ALA A 154 4.16 0.78 4.23
N THR A 155 5.50 0.88 4.26
CA THR A 155 6.21 1.78 5.17
C THR A 155 7.62 2.10 4.67
N ILE A 156 8.41 2.82 5.47
CA ILE A 156 9.81 3.12 5.19
C ILE A 156 10.69 2.16 6.00
N PRO A 157 11.76 1.59 5.41
CA PRO A 157 12.67 0.73 6.15
C PRO A 157 13.43 1.52 7.22
N LYS A 158 13.21 1.14 8.49
CA LYS A 158 13.95 1.56 9.70
C LYS A 158 14.43 0.31 10.45
N PRO A 159 15.49 0.36 11.28
CA PRO A 159 15.93 -0.82 12.02
C PRO A 159 14.78 -1.47 12.81
N SER A 160 13.95 -0.67 13.47
CA SER A 160 12.76 -1.13 14.20
C SER A 160 11.67 -1.74 13.31
N THR A 161 11.62 -1.42 12.02
CA THR A 161 10.65 -1.99 11.07
C THR A 161 10.85 -3.50 10.95
N PHE A 162 12.10 -3.96 10.89
CA PHE A 162 12.43 -5.37 10.71
C PHE A 162 12.14 -6.22 11.97
N ASP A 163 12.02 -5.58 13.13
CA ASP A 163 11.74 -6.26 14.41
C ASP A 163 10.24 -6.19 14.80
N SER A 164 9.40 -5.48 14.02
CA SER A 164 7.98 -5.34 14.29
C SER A 164 7.19 -6.59 13.90
N GLN A 165 6.47 -7.19 14.85
CA GLN A 165 5.60 -8.35 14.57
C GLN A 165 4.49 -8.02 13.57
N ILE A 166 3.93 -6.81 13.61
CA ILE A 166 2.88 -6.38 12.68
C ILE A 166 3.42 -6.36 11.24
N VAL A 167 4.67 -5.89 11.07
CA VAL A 167 5.36 -5.91 9.77
C VAL A 167 5.59 -7.33 9.31
N GLN A 168 6.15 -8.19 10.17
CA GLN A 168 6.52 -9.55 9.81
C GLN A 168 5.32 -10.45 9.47
N LEU A 169 4.16 -10.20 10.08
CA LEU A 169 2.95 -11.00 9.89
C LEU A 169 2.13 -10.59 8.65
N ALA A 170 2.39 -9.42 8.05
CA ALA A 170 1.69 -9.02 6.84
C ALA A 170 1.97 -9.98 5.68
N GLU A 171 0.99 -10.24 4.82
CA GLU A 171 1.22 -11.12 3.67
C GLU A 171 2.19 -10.49 2.66
N THR A 172 1.93 -9.24 2.29
CA THR A 172 2.79 -8.43 1.43
C THR A 172 3.34 -7.23 2.21
N LEU A 173 4.65 -7.05 2.20
CA LEU A 173 5.33 -5.88 2.72
C LEU A 173 5.87 -5.02 1.57
N ILE A 174 5.58 -3.73 1.59
CA ILE A 174 6.11 -2.72 0.68
C ILE A 174 7.02 -1.78 1.48
N LEU A 175 8.26 -1.65 1.05
CA LEU A 175 9.26 -0.78 1.64
C LEU A 175 9.59 0.33 0.65
N HIS A 176 9.16 1.55 0.96
CA HIS A 176 9.50 2.71 0.16
C HIS A 176 10.91 3.22 0.54
N VAL A 177 11.86 3.10 -0.39
CA VAL A 177 13.29 3.32 -0.13
C VAL A 177 13.74 4.67 -0.71
N PHE A 178 13.30 5.77 -0.07
CA PHE A 178 13.60 7.15 -0.49
C PHE A 178 14.96 7.70 -0.02
N THR A 179 15.69 6.97 0.82
CA THR A 179 16.90 7.46 1.51
C THR A 179 18.11 6.68 1.03
N HIS A 180 19.33 7.19 1.16
CA HIS A 180 20.60 6.46 0.88
C HIS A 180 20.86 5.28 1.85
N ARG A 181 19.81 4.58 2.29
CA ARG A 181 19.87 3.43 3.16
C ARG A 181 20.40 2.23 2.38
N ILE A 182 21.22 1.46 3.08
CA ILE A 182 21.61 0.13 2.66
C ILE A 182 20.68 -0.86 3.37
N VAL A 183 19.91 -1.62 2.61
CA VAL A 183 19.14 -2.76 3.12
C VAL A 183 20.05 -3.98 3.04
N THR A 184 20.56 -4.40 4.19
CA THR A 184 21.60 -5.42 4.30
C THR A 184 21.01 -6.83 4.19
N VAL A 185 21.86 -7.83 3.98
CA VAL A 185 21.46 -9.24 4.02
C VAL A 185 20.80 -9.60 5.36
N GLU A 186 21.29 -9.08 6.47
CA GLU A 186 20.72 -9.36 7.81
C GLU A 186 19.33 -8.75 7.98
N ASP A 187 19.07 -7.57 7.40
CA ASP A 187 17.72 -6.99 7.36
C ASP A 187 16.76 -7.87 6.56
N LEU A 188 17.20 -8.35 5.38
CA LEU A 188 16.39 -9.17 4.48
C LEU A 188 16.06 -10.56 5.04
N LYS A 189 16.98 -11.14 5.83
CA LYS A 189 16.78 -12.42 6.54
C LYS A 189 15.65 -12.35 7.56
N LYS A 190 15.45 -11.21 8.22
CA LYS A 190 14.40 -11.01 9.24
C LYS A 190 12.98 -10.96 8.68
N LEU A 191 12.83 -10.69 7.38
CA LEU A 191 11.51 -10.53 6.75
C LEU A 191 10.85 -11.88 6.49
N ASN A 192 9.69 -12.16 7.09
CA ASN A 192 8.99 -13.44 6.93
C ASN A 192 7.76 -13.34 6.00
N ASN A 193 7.56 -12.19 5.37
CA ASN A 193 6.45 -11.93 4.47
C ASN A 193 6.53 -12.82 3.23
N LYS A 194 5.38 -13.22 2.66
CA LYS A 194 5.35 -14.00 1.41
C LYS A 194 5.95 -13.20 0.25
N THR A 195 5.65 -11.91 0.20
CA THR A 195 6.17 -10.97 -0.79
C THR A 195 6.72 -9.73 -0.12
N VAL A 196 7.93 -9.33 -0.51
CA VAL A 196 8.54 -8.06 -0.10
C VAL A 196 8.85 -7.25 -1.35
N ALA A 197 8.21 -6.09 -1.49
CA ALA A 197 8.46 -5.14 -2.56
C ALA A 197 9.28 -3.95 -2.04
N PHE A 198 10.25 -3.51 -2.82
CA PHE A 198 11.01 -2.29 -2.62
C PHE A 198 10.59 -1.30 -3.70
N GLU A 199 9.97 -0.21 -3.29
CA GLU A 199 9.43 0.81 -4.19
C GLU A 199 10.18 2.13 -4.02
N CYS A 200 10.07 3.00 -5.03
CA CYS A 200 10.71 4.32 -5.07
C CYS A 200 12.22 4.27 -4.78
N VAL A 201 12.90 3.23 -5.27
CA VAL A 201 14.31 2.95 -4.96
C VAL A 201 15.19 3.96 -5.68
N ASN A 202 15.51 5.06 -5.00
CA ASN A 202 16.43 6.09 -5.49
C ASN A 202 17.73 6.02 -4.69
N TYR A 203 18.87 5.88 -5.37
CA TYR A 203 20.22 5.93 -4.77
C TYR A 203 20.48 4.95 -3.61
N SER A 204 19.67 3.89 -3.50
CA SER A 204 19.67 2.95 -2.39
C SER A 204 20.26 1.62 -2.81
N ARG A 205 20.96 0.98 -1.87
CA ARG A 205 21.54 -0.34 -2.11
C ARG A 205 20.73 -1.40 -1.38
N ILE A 206 20.26 -2.39 -2.12
CA ILE A 206 19.56 -3.57 -1.59
C ILE A 206 20.43 -4.77 -1.89
N ASP A 207 20.91 -5.46 -0.87
CA ASP A 207 21.86 -6.58 -1.00
C ASP A 207 21.16 -7.89 -1.44
N ILE A 208 20.43 -7.85 -2.55
CA ILE A 208 19.74 -9.02 -3.12
C ILE A 208 20.74 -10.08 -3.61
N VAL A 209 21.76 -9.69 -4.38
CA VAL A 209 22.76 -10.64 -4.91
C VAL A 209 23.51 -11.35 -3.76
N PRO A 210 24.04 -10.63 -2.75
CA PRO A 210 24.62 -11.27 -1.56
C PRO A 210 23.64 -12.18 -0.81
N LEU A 211 22.36 -11.80 -0.70
CA LEU A 211 21.33 -12.64 -0.08
C LEU A 211 21.17 -13.97 -0.83
N ILE A 212 21.08 -13.94 -2.16
CA ILE A 212 20.93 -15.15 -2.98
C ILE A 212 22.17 -16.05 -2.84
N LYS A 213 23.38 -15.48 -2.86
CA LYS A 213 24.61 -16.25 -2.62
C LYS A 213 24.57 -16.99 -1.28
N TYR A 214 24.16 -16.31 -0.20
CA TYR A 214 23.99 -16.92 1.11
C TYR A 214 23.00 -18.11 1.08
N HIS A 215 21.87 -17.97 0.38
CA HIS A 215 20.88 -19.06 0.28
C HIS A 215 21.40 -20.25 -0.52
N VAL A 216 22.11 -20.02 -1.62
CA VAL A 216 22.78 -21.06 -2.42
C VAL A 216 23.84 -21.79 -1.59
N GLU A 217 24.72 -21.05 -0.90
CA GLU A 217 25.79 -21.62 -0.07
C GLU A 217 25.23 -22.45 1.10
N THR A 218 24.15 -21.98 1.73
CA THR A 218 23.52 -22.66 2.87
C THR A 218 22.50 -23.72 2.45
N LYS A 219 22.18 -23.83 1.15
CA LYS A 219 21.14 -24.70 0.58
C LYS A 219 19.77 -24.51 1.22
N LYS A 220 19.51 -23.32 1.78
CA LYS A 220 18.24 -22.98 2.43
C LYS A 220 17.38 -22.17 1.48
N ASP A 221 16.12 -22.56 1.35
CA ASP A 221 15.16 -21.79 0.58
C ASP A 221 14.99 -20.37 1.15
N ILE A 222 14.83 -19.40 0.24
CA ILE A 222 14.54 -18.01 0.59
C ILE A 222 13.07 -17.86 1.03
N GLY A 223 12.17 -18.70 0.49
CA GLY A 223 10.77 -18.83 0.91
C GLY A 223 9.88 -17.60 0.68
N LYS A 224 10.41 -16.53 0.08
CA LYS A 224 9.72 -15.26 -0.16
C LYS A 224 10.05 -14.70 -1.53
N THR A 225 9.08 -14.05 -2.16
CA THR A 225 9.29 -13.31 -3.41
C THR A 225 9.79 -11.90 -3.09
N LEU A 226 10.89 -11.49 -3.71
CA LEU A 226 11.40 -10.13 -3.62
C LEU A 226 11.12 -9.40 -4.93
N VAL A 227 10.63 -8.17 -4.83
CA VAL A 227 10.32 -7.31 -5.96
C VAL A 227 11.06 -5.99 -5.77
N ILE A 228 11.80 -5.53 -6.77
CA ILE A 228 12.35 -4.17 -6.79
C ILE A 228 11.68 -3.41 -7.92
N ALA A 229 10.86 -2.43 -7.57
CA ALA A 229 10.16 -1.56 -8.50
C ALA A 229 10.91 -0.23 -8.66
N THR A 230 11.12 0.19 -9.90
CA THR A 230 11.83 1.41 -10.24
C THR A 230 11.30 2.03 -11.53
N TYR A 231 11.44 3.35 -11.65
CA TYR A 231 11.26 4.07 -12.91
C TYR A 231 12.58 4.22 -13.68
N ASP A 232 13.70 3.96 -13.01
CA ASP A 232 15.04 4.11 -13.56
C ASP A 232 15.47 2.81 -14.25
N LYS A 233 15.46 2.85 -15.58
CA LYS A 233 15.89 1.74 -16.42
C LYS A 233 17.40 1.47 -16.29
N ASP A 234 18.20 2.49 -16.02
CA ASP A 234 19.65 2.34 -15.88
C ASP A 234 19.97 1.63 -14.56
N PHE A 235 19.29 2.00 -13.47
CA PHE A 235 19.37 1.28 -12.20
C PHE A 235 18.99 -0.21 -12.35
N LEU A 236 17.89 -0.50 -13.07
CA LEU A 236 17.49 -1.88 -13.33
C LEU A 236 18.56 -2.64 -14.15
N SER A 237 19.12 -1.99 -15.17
CA SER A 237 20.16 -2.57 -16.02
C SER A 237 21.45 -2.84 -15.24
N GLU A 238 21.84 -1.93 -14.35
CA GLU A 238 22.96 -2.11 -13.41
C GLU A 238 22.72 -3.34 -12.53
N LYS A 239 21.53 -3.46 -11.94
CA LYS A 239 21.17 -4.62 -11.10
C LYS A 239 21.21 -5.93 -11.88
N LEU A 240 20.66 -5.98 -13.09
CA LEU A 240 20.78 -7.16 -13.95
C LEU A 240 22.25 -7.48 -14.29
N GLY A 241 23.10 -6.46 -14.46
CA GLY A 241 24.54 -6.63 -14.64
C GLY A 241 25.26 -7.21 -13.40
N GLU A 242 24.81 -6.87 -12.19
CA GLU A 242 25.29 -7.51 -10.94
C GLU A 242 24.92 -9.00 -10.91
N PHE A 243 23.69 -9.33 -11.30
CA PHE A 243 23.24 -10.72 -11.44
C PHE A 243 24.04 -11.48 -12.47
N GLU A 244 24.32 -10.87 -13.62
CA GLU A 244 25.15 -11.48 -14.67
C GLU A 244 26.54 -11.85 -14.17
N LYS A 245 27.19 -10.92 -13.46
CA LYS A 245 28.53 -11.16 -12.89
C LYS A 245 28.54 -12.27 -11.84
N ALA A 246 27.45 -12.41 -11.10
CA ALA A 246 27.36 -13.38 -10.00
C ALA A 246 26.83 -14.76 -10.41
N PHE A 247 25.95 -14.80 -11.42
CA PHE A 247 25.12 -15.96 -11.75
C PHE A 247 24.98 -16.18 -13.27
N GLY A 248 25.87 -15.62 -14.09
CA GLY A 248 25.80 -15.71 -15.56
C GLY A 248 25.76 -17.15 -16.11
N GLU A 249 26.33 -18.12 -15.39
CA GLU A 249 26.25 -19.54 -15.72
C GLU A 249 24.82 -20.12 -15.64
N TYR A 250 23.92 -19.45 -14.91
CA TYR A 250 22.53 -19.85 -14.70
C TYR A 250 21.54 -19.07 -15.58
N ARG A 251 22.00 -18.45 -16.68
CA ARG A 251 21.11 -17.83 -17.66
C ARG A 251 20.11 -18.86 -18.19
N SER A 252 18.86 -18.45 -18.31
CA SER A 252 17.77 -19.32 -18.75
C SER A 252 16.69 -18.50 -19.44
N ASP A 253 16.01 -19.10 -20.42
CA ASP A 253 14.85 -18.44 -21.04
C ASP A 253 13.59 -18.45 -20.17
N LEU A 254 13.60 -19.22 -19.07
CA LEU A 254 12.46 -19.41 -18.18
C LEU A 254 11.22 -19.94 -18.92
N ASP A 255 11.42 -20.96 -19.77
CA ASP A 255 10.34 -21.59 -20.53
C ASP A 255 9.19 -22.04 -19.62
N GLY A 256 7.96 -21.71 -20.01
CA GLY A 256 6.75 -22.00 -19.23
C GLY A 256 6.37 -20.94 -18.18
N VAL A 257 7.19 -19.91 -17.96
CA VAL A 257 6.81 -18.76 -17.13
C VAL A 257 5.99 -17.76 -17.97
N ASN A 258 4.70 -17.64 -17.64
CA ASN A 258 3.77 -16.73 -18.33
C ASN A 258 3.81 -15.32 -17.73
N GLU A 259 4.91 -14.60 -17.97
CA GLU A 259 5.12 -13.22 -17.52
C GLU A 259 5.45 -12.31 -18.71
N ARG A 260 5.09 -11.03 -18.61
CA ARG A 260 5.44 -10.02 -19.62
C ARG A 260 6.86 -9.52 -19.39
N PHE A 261 7.84 -10.33 -19.77
CA PHE A 261 9.25 -9.99 -19.62
C PHE A 261 9.63 -8.69 -20.32
N LEU A 262 10.55 -7.95 -19.71
CA LEU A 262 11.17 -6.79 -20.32
C LEU A 262 12.04 -7.24 -21.51
N PRO A 263 11.77 -6.80 -22.74
CA PRO A 263 12.50 -7.27 -23.91
C PRO A 263 14.00 -7.01 -23.82
N GLY A 264 14.81 -8.02 -24.14
CA GLY A 264 16.28 -7.94 -24.12
C GLY A 264 16.92 -7.99 -22.72
N SER A 265 16.13 -8.13 -21.66
CA SER A 265 16.66 -8.32 -20.30
C SER A 265 17.16 -9.75 -20.05
N SER A 266 18.26 -9.88 -19.31
CA SER A 266 18.74 -11.19 -18.85
C SER A 266 17.76 -11.82 -17.87
N LYS A 267 17.66 -13.14 -17.92
CA LYS A 267 16.84 -13.97 -17.07
C LYS A 267 17.71 -15.09 -16.49
N PHE A 268 17.47 -15.46 -15.25
CA PHE A 268 18.29 -16.44 -14.54
C PHE A 268 17.42 -17.49 -13.83
N CYS A 269 17.91 -18.71 -13.79
CA CYS A 269 17.33 -19.83 -13.06
C CYS A 269 18.40 -20.48 -12.18
N ILE A 270 18.53 -19.97 -10.95
CA ILE A 270 19.65 -20.27 -10.04
C ILE A 270 19.24 -21.43 -9.11
N PRO A 271 19.87 -22.61 -9.17
CA PRO A 271 19.56 -23.71 -8.26
C PRO A 271 20.01 -23.40 -6.83
N ILE A 272 19.17 -23.71 -5.83
CA ILE A 272 19.56 -23.68 -4.41
C ILE A 272 19.88 -25.09 -3.92
N ASN A 273 18.96 -26.02 -4.15
CA ASN A 273 19.05 -27.43 -3.78
C ASN A 273 18.16 -28.25 -4.73
N ASN A 274 18.03 -29.57 -4.48
CA ASN A 274 17.26 -30.49 -5.33
C ASN A 274 15.72 -30.29 -5.28
N GLU A 275 15.24 -29.29 -4.54
CA GLU A 275 13.82 -29.03 -4.34
C GLU A 275 13.45 -27.58 -4.69
N CYS A 276 14.42 -26.67 -4.81
CA CYS A 276 14.16 -25.26 -5.00
C CYS A 276 15.23 -24.57 -5.85
N ARG A 277 14.75 -23.64 -6.69
CA ARG A 277 15.54 -22.73 -7.51
C ARG A 277 14.95 -21.33 -7.46
N ILE A 278 15.78 -20.32 -7.72
CA ILE A 278 15.37 -18.92 -7.80
C ILE A 278 15.30 -18.50 -9.26
N GLN A 279 14.14 -18.00 -9.67
CA GLN A 279 13.97 -17.31 -10.93
C GLN A 279 14.20 -15.81 -10.73
N VAL A 280 15.00 -15.21 -11.61
CA VAL A 280 15.25 -13.78 -11.62
C VAL A 280 14.95 -13.24 -13.00
N TYR A 281 14.06 -12.26 -13.09
CA TYR A 281 13.64 -11.67 -14.35
C TYR A 281 13.11 -10.25 -14.16
N ALA A 282 13.17 -9.45 -15.22
CA ALA A 282 12.57 -8.13 -15.25
C ALA A 282 11.24 -8.14 -16.01
N ILE A 283 10.26 -7.37 -15.54
CA ILE A 283 9.00 -7.12 -16.24
C ILE A 283 8.76 -5.61 -16.39
N GLU A 284 7.93 -5.27 -17.36
CA GLU A 284 7.39 -3.91 -17.52
C GLU A 284 5.91 -3.91 -17.16
N ASP A 285 5.53 -3.05 -16.21
CA ASP A 285 4.16 -2.87 -15.76
C ASP A 285 3.78 -1.39 -15.90
N PRO A 286 3.05 -1.00 -16.96
CA PRO A 286 2.74 0.39 -17.22
C PRO A 286 1.64 0.97 -16.31
N GLU A 287 0.92 0.15 -15.55
CA GLU A 287 -0.23 0.60 -14.75
C GLU A 287 0.05 0.69 -13.23
N GLU A 288 1.21 0.22 -12.74
CA GLU A 288 1.59 0.27 -11.32
C GLU A 288 2.77 1.23 -11.05
N ASP A 289 2.96 1.57 -9.77
CA ASP A 289 4.08 2.41 -9.33
C ASP A 289 5.42 1.68 -9.58
N GLY A 290 6.34 2.36 -10.27
CA GLY A 290 7.57 1.75 -10.78
C GLY A 290 7.31 0.96 -12.06
N ARG A 291 7.49 1.62 -13.21
CA ARG A 291 7.29 1.05 -14.56
C ARG A 291 8.02 -0.27 -14.78
N TYR A 292 9.19 -0.44 -14.17
CA TYR A 292 9.98 -1.65 -14.30
C TYR A 292 10.14 -2.34 -12.95
N LYS A 293 10.03 -3.68 -12.97
CA LYS A 293 10.16 -4.50 -11.76
C LYS A 293 11.18 -5.61 -11.98
N LEU A 294 12.15 -5.72 -11.09
CA LEU A 294 13.00 -6.90 -10.96
C LEU A 294 12.34 -7.87 -9.99
N ILE A 295 12.06 -9.08 -10.45
CA ILE A 295 11.43 -10.14 -9.68
C ILE A 295 12.48 -11.18 -9.31
N VAL A 296 12.54 -11.54 -8.04
CA VAL A 296 13.31 -12.67 -7.50
C VAL A 296 12.31 -13.60 -6.83
N LYS A 297 12.05 -14.73 -7.47
CA LYS A 297 10.97 -15.64 -7.10
C LYS A 297 11.51 -17.05 -6.86
N PRO A 298 11.41 -17.59 -5.63
CA PRO A 298 11.64 -19.01 -5.42
C PRO A 298 10.56 -19.84 -6.11
N VAL A 299 10.98 -20.92 -6.75
CA VAL A 299 10.08 -21.91 -7.35
C VAL A 299 10.54 -23.31 -6.96
N PRO A 300 9.61 -24.23 -6.68
CA PRO A 300 9.97 -25.61 -6.44
C PRO A 300 10.58 -26.22 -7.70
N GLU A 301 11.48 -27.18 -7.52
CA GLU A 301 11.99 -28.02 -8.60
C GLU A 301 10.85 -29.00 -8.97
N ILE A 302 10.33 -28.85 -10.19
CA ILE A 302 9.26 -29.73 -10.68
C ILE A 302 9.91 -31.11 -10.89
N SER A 303 9.45 -32.10 -10.13
CA SER A 303 9.75 -33.52 -10.35
C SER A 303 9.09 -34.02 -11.63
#